data_AF-A0A1Q3VVP4-F1
#
_entry.id   AF-A0A1Q3VVP4-F1
#
_cell.length_a   1.000
_cell.length_b   1.000
_cell.length_c   1.000
_cell.angle_alpha   90.00
_cell.angle_beta   90.00
_cell.angle_gamma   90.00
#
_symmetry.space_group_name_H-M   'P 1'
#
loop_
_entity.id
_entity.type
_entity.pdbx_description
1 polymer ?
#
loop_
_entity_poly.entity_id
_entity_poly.type
_entity_poly.pdbx_seq_one_letter_code
_entity_poly.pdbx_strand_id
1 'polypeptide(L)'
;MKTISIILLALSMTTVHAATPEVQAESCDQIREQIRAHTGIPAKPNTILLGKVGENKKCRFTSAEAYRAAWGDKPLPKDDRRDRRSKGREHDDD
;
A
#
# COMPACT_ATOMS: atom_id res chain seq x y z
N MET A 1 -38.41 -57.70 -2.75
CA MET A 1 -37.55 -56.51 -2.53
C MET A 1 -36.37 -56.62 -3.48
N LYS A 2 -36.34 -55.73 -4.47
CA LYS A 2 -35.43 -55.55 -5.62
C LYS A 2 -34.70 -54.22 -5.33
N THR A 3 -33.42 -53.93 -5.61
CA THR A 3 -32.48 -54.29 -6.69
C THR A 3 -31.10 -53.73 -6.34
N ILE A 4 -30.05 -54.54 -6.56
CA ILE A 4 -28.76 -54.25 -7.23
C ILE A 4 -28.17 -52.83 -7.03
N SER A 5 -27.08 -52.74 -6.25
CA SER A 5 -26.17 -51.60 -6.21
C SER A 5 -25.18 -51.66 -7.37
N ILE A 6 -25.18 -50.66 -8.25
CA ILE A 6 -24.11 -50.40 -9.23
C ILE A 6 -23.45 -49.09 -8.82
N ILE A 7 -22.22 -49.17 -8.33
CA ILE A 7 -21.39 -48.01 -7.99
C ILE A 7 -20.66 -47.58 -9.26
N LEU A 8 -21.09 -46.46 -9.85
CA LEU A 8 -20.37 -45.79 -10.94
C LEU A 8 -19.32 -44.87 -10.31
N LEU A 9 -18.06 -45.29 -10.36
CA LEU A 9 -16.90 -44.48 -9.98
C LEU A 9 -16.59 -43.50 -11.12
N ALA A 10 -17.05 -42.25 -10.99
CA ALA A 10 -16.68 -41.20 -11.94
C ALA A 10 -15.26 -40.73 -11.65
N LEU A 11 -14.31 -41.07 -12.52
CA LEU A 11 -12.97 -40.50 -12.53
C LEU A 11 -13.07 -39.01 -12.93
N SER A 12 -13.07 -38.12 -11.95
CA SER A 12 -12.89 -36.69 -12.17
C SER A 12 -11.41 -36.42 -12.46
N MET A 13 -11.12 -36.01 -13.69
CA MET A 13 -9.83 -35.45 -14.07
C MET A 13 -9.61 -34.14 -13.31
N THR A 14 -8.81 -34.16 -12.25
CA THR A 14 -8.31 -32.95 -11.61
C THR A 14 -7.32 -32.28 -12.54
N THR A 15 -7.76 -31.24 -13.24
CA THR A 15 -6.86 -30.31 -13.90
C THR A 15 -6.01 -29.63 -12.82
N VAL A 16 -4.75 -30.03 -12.73
CA VAL A 16 -3.74 -29.30 -11.95
C VAL A 16 -3.49 -27.99 -12.70
N HIS A 17 -4.34 -27.00 -12.47
CA HIS A 17 -3.98 -25.62 -12.77
C HIS A 17 -2.84 -25.28 -11.82
N ALA A 18 -1.62 -25.31 -12.33
CA ALA A 18 -0.47 -24.68 -11.70
C ALA A 18 -0.81 -23.19 -11.56
N ALA A 19 -1.37 -22.83 -10.41
CA ALA A 19 -1.60 -21.46 -10.02
C ALA A 19 -0.23 -20.80 -9.86
N THR A 20 0.24 -20.15 -10.92
CA THR A 20 1.15 -19.01 -10.77
C THR A 20 0.52 -18.12 -9.70
N PRO A 21 1.23 -17.76 -8.62
CA PRO A 21 0.69 -16.82 -7.65
C PRO A 21 0.56 -15.49 -8.39
N GLU A 22 -0.63 -15.21 -8.92
CA GLU A 22 -1.00 -13.83 -9.21
C GLU A 22 -0.91 -13.14 -7.86
N VAL A 23 0.15 -12.36 -7.68
CA VAL A 23 0.24 -11.38 -6.61
C VAL A 23 -0.93 -10.44 -6.87
N GLN A 24 -2.09 -10.76 -6.29
CA GLN A 24 -3.30 -9.98 -6.43
C GLN A 24 -2.91 -8.55 -6.05
N ALA A 25 -2.89 -7.66 -7.04
CA ALA A 25 -2.49 -6.29 -6.84
C ALA A 25 -3.42 -5.69 -5.78
N GLU A 26 -2.88 -5.37 -4.61
CA GLU A 26 -3.67 -4.83 -3.51
C GLU A 26 -4.39 -3.56 -3.96
N SER A 27 -5.66 -3.46 -3.61
CA SER A 27 -6.47 -2.29 -3.91
C SER A 27 -5.97 -1.05 -3.17
N CYS A 28 -6.29 0.14 -3.69
CA CYS A 28 -5.94 1.41 -3.04
C CYS A 28 -6.41 1.46 -1.58
N ASP A 29 -7.58 0.91 -1.29
CA ASP A 29 -8.16 0.95 0.06
C ASP A 29 -7.47 -0.02 1.02
N GLN A 30 -7.04 -1.19 0.53
CA GLN A 30 -6.19 -2.10 1.32
C GLN A 30 -4.85 -1.44 1.68
N ILE A 31 -4.23 -0.73 0.73
CA ILE A 31 -2.98 0.01 0.99
C ILE A 31 -3.23 1.14 1.99
N ARG A 32 -4.33 1.89 1.88
CA ARG A 32 -4.71 2.91 2.88
C ARG A 32 -4.90 2.32 4.27
N GLU A 33 -5.52 1.15 4.36
CA GLU A 33 -5.69 0.45 5.63
C GLU A 33 -4.34 0.05 6.23
N GLN A 34 -3.42 -0.47 5.42
CA GLN A 34 -2.04 -0.76 5.87
C GLN A 34 -1.32 0.50 6.35
N ILE A 35 -1.49 1.63 5.66
CA ILE A 35 -0.92 2.93 6.08
C ILE A 35 -1.51 3.38 7.42
N ARG A 36 -2.81 3.21 7.63
CA ARG A 36 -3.48 3.53 8.92
C ARG A 36 -3.02 2.63 10.05
N ALA A 37 -2.82 1.33 9.78
CA ALA A 37 -2.36 0.35 10.75
C ALA A 37 -0.85 0.46 11.04
N HIS A 38 -0.08 1.17 10.21
CA HIS A 38 1.34 1.39 10.42
C HIS A 38 1.56 2.47 11.49
N THR A 39 1.42 2.05 12.75
CA THR A 39 1.60 2.90 13.94
C THR A 39 3.01 2.76 14.53
N GLY A 40 3.39 3.72 15.36
CA GLY A 40 4.72 3.80 15.98
C GLY A 40 5.76 4.44 15.06
N ILE A 41 6.96 4.66 15.60
CA ILE A 41 8.08 5.26 14.87
C ILE A 41 9.15 4.19 14.67
N PRO A 42 9.25 3.59 13.47
CA PRO A 42 10.23 2.56 13.22
C PRO A 42 11.64 3.16 13.13
N ALA A 43 12.66 2.39 13.54
CA ALA A 43 14.06 2.81 13.44
C ALA A 43 14.55 2.97 11.99
N LYS A 44 13.94 2.24 11.06
CA LYS A 44 14.22 2.26 9.62
C LYS A 44 12.91 2.42 8.85
N PRO A 45 12.93 3.01 7.65
CA PRO A 45 11.71 3.19 6.88
C PRO A 45 11.16 1.84 6.42
N ASN A 46 9.84 1.70 6.44
CA ASN A 46 9.15 0.56 5.85
C ASN A 46 9.12 0.73 4.31
N THR A 47 10.18 0.26 3.66
CA THR A 47 10.33 0.36 2.20
C THR A 47 9.34 -0.50 1.43
N ILE A 48 8.81 -1.56 2.05
CA ILE A 48 7.81 -2.44 1.44
C ILE A 48 6.49 -1.68 1.27
N LEU A 49 5.97 -1.10 2.36
CA LEU A 49 4.72 -0.34 2.31
C LEU A 49 4.87 0.95 1.48
N LEU A 50 6.02 1.61 1.56
CA LEU A 50 6.34 2.74 0.69
C LEU A 50 6.40 2.35 -0.80
N GLY A 51 6.96 1.17 -1.11
CA GLY A 51 7.01 0.62 -2.46
C GLY A 51 5.60 0.44 -3.04
N LYS A 52 4.69 -0.17 -2.27
CA LYS A 52 3.28 -0.32 -2.65
C LYS A 52 2.62 1.02 -2.97
N VAL A 53 2.88 2.07 -2.18
CA VAL A 53 2.39 3.43 -2.44
C VAL A 53 2.93 3.98 -3.77
N GLY A 54 4.22 3.80 -4.05
CA GLY A 54 4.88 4.29 -5.26
C GLY A 54 4.48 3.57 -6.55
N GLU A 55 4.22 2.26 -6.46
CA GLU A 55 3.76 1.43 -7.57
C GLU A 55 2.31 1.74 -7.95
N ASN A 56 1.48 2.14 -6.98
CA ASN A 56 0.05 2.40 -7.16
C ASN A 56 -0.28 3.88 -7.44
N LYS A 57 0.37 4.47 -8.45
CA LYS A 57 0.21 5.90 -8.83
C LYS A 57 -1.25 6.33 -9.09
N LYS A 58 -2.09 5.40 -9.55
CA LYS A 58 -3.53 5.62 -9.79
C LYS A 58 -4.32 5.98 -8.53
N CYS A 59 -3.83 5.60 -7.34
CA CYS A 59 -4.53 5.80 -6.08
C CYS A 59 -4.42 7.22 -5.51
N ARG A 60 -3.54 8.07 -6.09
CA ARG A 60 -3.32 9.47 -5.68
C ARG A 60 -3.08 9.63 -4.17
N PHE A 61 -2.22 8.79 -3.61
CA PHE A 61 -1.79 8.94 -2.20
C PHE A 61 -1.17 10.31 -1.98
N THR A 62 -1.50 10.91 -0.84
CA THR A 62 -0.94 12.17 -0.38
C THR A 62 0.51 12.00 0.07
N SER A 63 1.25 13.10 0.14
CA SER A 63 2.60 13.10 0.72
C SER A 63 2.59 12.63 2.18
N ALA A 64 1.54 12.94 2.94
CA ALA A 64 1.36 12.47 4.31
C ALA A 64 1.16 10.95 4.38
N GLU A 65 0.35 10.38 3.50
CA GLU A 65 0.16 8.92 3.39
C GLU A 65 1.47 8.22 3.01
N ALA A 66 2.21 8.75 2.03
CA ALA A 66 3.52 8.22 1.66
C ALA A 66 4.55 8.33 2.80
N TYR A 67 4.53 9.42 3.55
CA TYR A 67 5.42 9.59 4.71
C TYR A 67 5.07 8.60 5.83
N ARG A 68 3.79 8.44 6.15
CA ARG A 68 3.30 7.47 7.15
C ARG A 68 3.56 6.04 6.69
N ALA A 69 3.44 5.74 5.40
CA ALA A 69 3.81 4.44 4.84
C ALA A 69 5.26 4.07 5.18
N ALA A 70 6.18 5.04 5.15
CA ALA A 70 7.58 4.82 5.48
C ALA A 70 7.87 4.87 6.99
N TRP A 71 7.28 5.81 7.72
CA TRP A 71 7.73 6.19 9.07
C TRP A 71 6.66 6.10 10.16
N GLY A 72 5.48 5.59 9.85
CA GLY A 72 4.36 5.48 10.78
C GLY A 72 3.96 6.83 11.38
N ASP A 73 3.98 6.91 12.71
CA ASP A 73 3.57 8.10 13.48
C ASP A 73 4.64 9.17 13.59
N LYS A 74 5.76 9.03 12.87
CA LYS A 74 6.81 10.06 12.87
C LYS A 74 6.20 11.40 12.43
N PRO A 75 6.50 12.51 13.11
CA PRO A 75 5.98 13.81 12.72
C PRO A 75 6.50 14.22 11.34
N LEU A 76 5.62 14.81 10.54
CA LEU A 76 6.00 15.35 9.23
C LEU A 76 7.07 16.45 9.43
N PRO A 77 8.14 16.46 8.60
CA PRO A 77 9.09 17.54 8.59
C PRO A 77 8.36 18.87 8.35
N LYS A 78 8.75 19.92 9.07
CA LYS A 78 8.22 21.26 8.82
C LYS A 78 8.61 21.70 7.40
N ASP A 79 7.65 22.23 6.65
CA ASP A 79 7.93 22.78 5.33
C ASP A 79 8.40 24.23 5.47
N ASP A 80 9.69 24.40 5.75
CA ASP A 80 10.32 25.71 5.93
C ASP A 80 10.35 26.55 4.64
N ARG A 81 9.90 26.00 3.50
CA ARG A 81 9.92 26.72 2.21
C ARG A 81 8.92 27.86 2.16
N ARG A 82 7.84 27.81 2.94
CA ARG A 82 6.84 28.88 2.96
C ARG A 82 7.36 30.15 3.64
N ASP A 83 8.23 30.02 4.64
CA ASP A 83 8.76 31.15 5.41
C ASP A 83 9.82 31.97 4.66
N ARG A 84 10.58 31.35 3.76
CA ARG A 84 11.58 32.09 2.95
C ARG A 84 10.95 33.06 1.95
N ARG A 85 9.73 32.81 1.49
CA ARG A 85 9.08 33.69 0.50
C ARG A 85 8.63 35.03 1.11
N SER A 86 8.45 35.10 2.42
CA SER A 86 7.96 36.30 3.11
C SER A 86 9.08 37.26 3.52
N LYS A 87 10.36 36.84 3.52
CA LYS A 87 11.50 37.66 3.99
C LYS A 87 12.33 38.34 2.90
N GLY A 88 11.90 38.28 1.63
CA GLY A 88 12.68 38.77 0.49
C GLY A 88 12.26 40.15 -0.07
N ARG A 89 11.55 40.99 0.70
CA ARG A 89 11.04 42.30 0.23
C ARG A 89 11.24 43.44 1.24
N GLU A 90 12.32 43.43 2.01
CA GLU A 90 12.66 44.52 2.93
C GLU A 90 14.15 44.85 2.80
N HIS A 91 14.54 45.42 1.67
CA HIS A 91 15.70 46.32 1.54
C HIS A 91 15.83 46.72 0.08
N ASP A 92 15.44 47.95 -0.23
CA ASP A 92 15.98 48.79 -1.31
C ASP A 92 15.33 50.18 -1.16
N ASP A 93 15.76 50.90 -0.12
CA ASP A 93 15.58 52.35 0.01
C ASP A 93 16.88 52.90 0.64
N ASP A 94 17.90 53.15 -0.18
CA ASP A 94 19.01 54.11 0.07
C ASP A 94 19.71 54.46 -1.26
#